data_AF-A0A0X3VLH0-F1
#
_entry.id   AF-A0A0X3VLH0-F1
#
_cell.length_a   1.000
_cell.length_b   1.000
_cell.length_c   1.000
_cell.angle_alpha   90.00
_cell.angle_beta   90.00
_cell.angle_gamma   90.00
#
_symmetry.space_group_name_H-M   'P 1'
#
loop_
_entity.id
_entity.type
_entity.pdbx_description
1 polymer ?
#
loop_
_entity_poly.entity_id
_entity_poly.type
_entity_poly.pdbx_seq_one_letter_code
_entity_poly.pdbx_strand_id
1 'polypeptide(L)'
;MTITRSSVTPGSRLAQTAKDLAMDLEDVGCRARFMIRDRDGKFSGLFDDVLKDSGIEVVLSGIQMPRMNSIMERWVQTCRHELLDRTLIWNQYHLLHALREFEQFYNPHRPHQGIANARPLHPLPAPITDPDKLTHLDIRRCDRLGSLLHEYRHAA
;
A
#
# COMPACT_ATOMS: atom_id res chain seq x y z
N MET A 1 30.16 -12.37 -30.48
CA MET A 1 28.81 -12.14 -29.94
C MET A 1 28.97 -11.73 -28.49
N THR A 2 29.02 -10.42 -28.24
CA THR A 2 29.33 -9.84 -26.94
C THR A 2 28.07 -9.89 -26.08
N ILE A 3 28.04 -10.79 -25.09
CA ILE A 3 27.00 -10.80 -24.07
C ILE A 3 27.34 -9.69 -23.08
N THR A 4 26.77 -8.49 -23.29
CA THR A 4 26.71 -7.46 -22.25
C THR A 4 25.85 -7.97 -21.11
N ARG A 5 26.49 -8.49 -20.06
CA ARG A 5 25.87 -8.67 -18.74
C ARG A 5 25.55 -7.27 -18.20
N SER A 6 24.29 -6.85 -18.27
CA SER A 6 23.80 -5.73 -17.48
C SER A 6 23.80 -6.15 -16.01
N SER A 7 24.92 -5.89 -15.32
CA SER A 7 24.95 -5.93 -13.86
C SER A 7 24.18 -4.73 -13.33
N VAL A 8 22.85 -4.83 -13.29
CA VAL A 8 22.00 -3.88 -12.56
C VAL A 8 22.31 -4.10 -11.08
N THR A 9 23.16 -3.24 -10.52
CA THR A 9 23.43 -3.21 -9.08
C THR A 9 22.14 -2.90 -8.32
N PRO A 10 21.94 -3.43 -7.10
CA PRO A 10 20.72 -3.19 -6.33
C PRO A 10 20.34 -1.70 -6.19
N GLY A 11 21.34 -0.82 -6.14
CA GLY A 11 21.16 0.63 -6.05
C GLY A 11 20.57 1.29 -7.31
N SER A 12 20.80 0.76 -8.51
CA SER A 12 20.21 1.34 -9.74
C SER A 12 18.74 0.97 -9.91
N ARG A 13 18.33 -0.21 -9.41
CA ARG A 13 16.92 -0.61 -9.40
C ARG A 13 16.10 0.22 -8.42
N LEU A 14 16.63 0.51 -7.24
CA LEU A 14 15.94 1.36 -6.26
C LEU A 14 15.84 2.81 -6.73
N ALA A 15 16.90 3.36 -7.34
CA ALA A 15 16.82 4.69 -7.95
C ALA A 15 15.73 4.78 -9.03
N GLN A 16 15.54 3.71 -9.82
CA GLN A 16 14.41 3.66 -10.76
C GLN A 16 13.06 3.60 -10.03
N THR A 17 12.94 2.81 -8.96
CA THR A 17 11.73 2.80 -8.13
C THR A 17 11.39 4.17 -7.53
N ALA A 18 12.38 4.97 -7.15
CA ALA A 18 12.15 6.35 -6.71
C ALA A 18 11.59 7.23 -7.83
N LYS A 19 12.08 7.06 -9.08
CA LYS A 19 11.55 7.78 -10.24
C LYS A 19 10.12 7.37 -10.54
N ASP A 20 9.86 6.08 -10.55
CA ASP A 20 8.52 5.52 -10.80
C ASP A 20 7.53 6.07 -9.76
N LEU A 21 7.90 6.08 -8.47
CA LEU A 21 7.10 6.68 -7.41
C LEU A 21 6.84 8.18 -7.62
N ALA A 22 7.85 8.95 -8.00
CA ALA A 22 7.70 10.39 -8.23
C ALA A 22 6.75 10.67 -9.39
N MET A 23 6.86 9.92 -10.50
CA MET A 23 5.96 10.00 -11.64
C MET A 23 4.53 9.61 -11.25
N ASP A 24 4.34 8.51 -10.53
CA ASP A 24 3.01 8.08 -10.07
C ASP A 24 2.33 9.15 -9.21
N LEU A 25 3.10 9.81 -8.31
CA LEU A 25 2.59 10.90 -7.47
C LEU A 25 2.18 12.13 -8.29
N GLU A 26 2.96 12.48 -9.32
CA GLU A 26 2.64 13.57 -10.24
C GLU A 26 1.37 13.26 -11.05
N ASP A 27 1.26 12.04 -11.58
CA ASP A 27 0.11 11.57 -12.38
C ASP A 27 -1.20 11.63 -11.60
N VAL A 28 -1.18 11.32 -10.29
CA VAL A 28 -2.37 11.43 -9.42
C VAL A 28 -2.55 12.84 -8.81
N GLY A 29 -1.68 13.80 -9.14
CA GLY A 29 -1.72 15.16 -8.62
C GLY A 29 -1.40 15.28 -7.13
N CYS A 30 -0.75 14.27 -6.54
CA CYS A 30 -0.39 14.24 -5.12
C CYS A 30 0.98 14.88 -4.89
N ARG A 31 1.04 15.91 -4.04
CA ARG A 31 2.29 16.56 -3.66
C ARG A 31 2.77 16.08 -2.30
N ALA A 32 3.45 14.95 -2.28
CA ALA A 32 4.18 14.52 -1.08
C ALA A 32 5.37 15.45 -0.84
N ARG A 33 5.56 15.91 0.41
CA ARG A 33 6.71 16.75 0.80
C ARG A 33 7.82 15.96 1.48
N PHE A 34 7.44 14.89 2.16
CA PHE A 34 8.36 14.08 2.96
C PHE A 34 8.12 12.60 2.68
N MET A 35 9.20 11.83 2.63
CA MET A 35 9.18 10.38 2.68
C MET A 35 9.89 9.92 3.94
N ILE A 36 9.16 9.25 4.85
CA ILE A 36 9.77 8.63 6.02
C ILE A 36 10.18 7.21 5.66
N ARG A 37 11.44 6.85 5.90
CA ARG A 37 11.92 5.46 5.74
C ARG A 37 12.79 5.04 6.93
N ASP A 38 13.01 3.74 7.08
CA ASP A 38 13.98 3.22 8.05
C ASP A 38 15.43 3.53 7.63
N ARG A 39 16.43 2.93 8.29
CA ARG A 39 17.85 3.10 7.93
C ARG A 39 18.42 1.90 7.16
N ASP A 40 17.59 1.11 6.48
CA ASP A 40 18.07 -0.05 5.72
C ASP A 40 19.09 0.42 4.65
N GLY A 41 20.24 -0.27 4.58
CA GLY A 41 21.34 0.04 3.68
C GLY A 41 21.07 -0.32 2.22
N LYS A 42 19.91 -0.93 1.91
CA LYS A 42 19.46 -1.14 0.53
C LYS A 42 19.22 0.18 -0.19
N PHE A 43 18.71 1.19 0.50
CA PHE A 43 18.46 2.51 -0.08
C PHE A 43 19.78 3.25 -0.26
N SER A 44 20.17 3.45 -1.52
CA SER A 44 21.41 4.16 -1.90
C SER A 44 21.23 5.67 -1.83
N GLY A 45 22.33 6.43 -1.77
CA GLY A 45 22.26 7.90 -1.87
C GLY A 45 21.55 8.37 -3.16
N LEU A 46 21.73 7.64 -4.26
CA LEU A 46 21.02 7.89 -5.53
C LEU A 46 19.49 7.80 -5.42
N PHE A 47 18.97 6.97 -4.50
CA PHE A 47 17.52 6.91 -4.23
C PHE A 47 17.04 8.22 -3.61
N ASP A 48 17.77 8.71 -2.60
CA ASP A 48 17.44 9.93 -1.88
C ASP A 48 17.58 11.17 -2.80
N ASP A 49 18.61 11.19 -3.67
CA ASP A 49 18.83 12.27 -4.64
C ASP A 49 17.67 12.38 -5.65
N VAL A 50 17.18 11.26 -6.19
CA VAL A 50 16.05 11.25 -7.14
C VAL A 50 14.77 11.82 -6.51
N LEU A 51 14.48 11.45 -5.26
CA LEU A 51 13.31 11.96 -4.55
C LEU A 51 13.45 13.45 -4.25
N LYS A 52 14.64 13.88 -3.86
CA LYS A 52 14.95 15.29 -3.59
C LYS A 52 14.80 16.16 -4.84
N ASP A 53 15.28 15.68 -6.00
CA ASP A 53 15.09 16.36 -7.29
C ASP A 53 13.61 16.48 -7.67
N SER A 54 12.78 15.55 -7.19
CA SER A 54 11.31 15.57 -7.34
C SER A 54 10.60 16.40 -6.24
N GLY A 55 11.35 17.08 -5.36
CA GLY A 55 10.82 17.92 -4.28
C GLY A 55 10.38 17.17 -3.02
N ILE A 56 10.75 15.89 -2.88
CA ILE A 56 10.42 15.04 -1.74
C ILE A 56 11.64 14.90 -0.82
N GLU A 57 11.53 15.37 0.41
CA GLU A 57 12.60 15.25 1.40
C GLU A 57 12.55 13.88 2.10
N VAL A 58 13.66 13.14 2.07
CA VAL A 58 13.78 11.85 2.76
C VAL A 58 14.12 12.07 4.23
N VAL A 59 13.24 11.60 5.12
CA VAL A 59 13.41 11.64 6.58
C VAL A 59 13.70 10.22 7.08
N LEU A 60 14.90 10.00 7.60
CA LEU A 60 15.25 8.72 8.19
C LEU A 60 14.63 8.55 9.57
N SER A 61 14.13 7.35 9.86
CA SER A 61 13.70 7.00 11.20
C SER A 61 14.84 7.15 12.20
N GLY A 62 14.52 7.52 13.44
CA GLY A 62 15.46 7.48 14.54
C GLY A 62 16.01 6.07 14.74
N ILE A 63 17.24 5.98 15.25
CA ILE A 63 17.86 4.70 15.60
C ILE A 63 17.02 4.06 16.70
N GLN A 64 16.59 2.82 16.50
CA GLN A 64 15.73 2.07 17.45
C GLN A 64 14.40 2.77 17.77
N MET A 65 13.84 3.53 16.81
CA MET A 65 12.53 4.18 16.93
C MET A 65 11.47 3.56 16.01
N PRO A 66 11.01 2.31 16.27
CA PRO A 66 10.06 1.60 15.40
C PRO A 66 8.73 2.37 15.24
N ARG A 67 8.35 3.18 16.23
CA ARG A 67 7.14 4.01 16.17
C ARG A 67 7.10 4.96 14.97
N MET A 68 8.25 5.44 14.49
CA MET A 68 8.32 6.32 13.32
C MET A 68 7.91 5.63 12.02
N ASN A 69 7.99 4.29 11.97
CA ASN A 69 7.58 3.48 10.82
C ASN A 69 6.34 2.63 11.11
N SER A 70 5.64 2.88 12.22
CA SER A 70 4.57 2.01 12.74
C SER A 70 3.41 1.80 11.77
N ILE A 71 3.11 2.79 10.91
CA ILE A 71 2.05 2.68 9.90
C ILE A 71 2.43 1.63 8.85
N MET A 72 3.64 1.72 8.30
CA MET A 72 4.13 0.75 7.31
C MET A 72 4.37 -0.62 7.93
N GLU A 73 4.92 -0.68 9.15
CA GLU A 73 5.08 -1.95 9.88
C GLU A 73 3.73 -2.65 10.09
N ARG A 74 2.69 -1.90 10.51
CA ARG A 74 1.34 -2.44 10.65
C ARG A 74 0.77 -2.90 9.31
N TRP A 75 1.00 -2.15 8.24
CA TRP A 75 0.57 -2.54 6.90
C TRP A 75 1.20 -3.87 6.47
N VAL A 76 2.53 -3.99 6.58
CA VAL A 76 3.29 -5.20 6.22
C VAL A 76 2.87 -6.38 7.08
N GLN A 77 2.72 -6.21 8.39
CA GLN A 77 2.24 -7.26 9.27
C GLN A 77 0.83 -7.70 8.87
N THR A 78 -0.07 -6.77 8.57
CA THR A 78 -1.43 -7.11 8.13
C THR A 78 -1.40 -7.91 6.83
N CYS A 79 -0.65 -7.45 5.82
CA CYS A 79 -0.47 -8.17 4.56
C CYS A 79 0.10 -9.58 4.79
N ARG A 80 1.05 -9.74 5.73
CA ARG A 80 1.58 -11.08 6.05
C ARG A 80 0.51 -11.98 6.65
N HIS A 81 -0.16 -11.56 7.71
CA HIS A 81 -1.08 -12.41 8.48
C HIS A 81 -2.42 -12.67 7.76
N GLU A 82 -2.93 -11.70 7.00
CA GLU A 82 -4.22 -11.79 6.32
C GLU A 82 -4.09 -12.40 4.91
N LEU A 83 -2.96 -12.19 4.23
CA LEU A 83 -2.73 -12.66 2.85
C LEU A 83 -1.66 -13.76 2.77
N LEU A 84 -0.41 -13.44 3.09
CA LEU A 84 0.73 -14.28 2.71
C LEU A 84 0.82 -15.58 3.51
N ASP A 85 0.43 -15.57 4.79
CA ASP A 85 0.43 -16.76 5.65
C ASP A 85 -0.72 -17.72 5.32
N ARG A 86 -1.70 -17.28 4.51
CA ARG A 86 -2.92 -18.02 4.17
C ARG A 86 -3.01 -18.42 2.70
N THR A 87 -2.04 -18.01 1.87
CA THR A 87 -2.05 -18.24 0.43
C THR A 87 -0.80 -18.97 -0.01
N LEU A 88 -0.96 -20.08 -0.73
CA LEU A 88 0.17 -20.74 -1.37
C LEU A 88 0.61 -19.93 -2.60
N ILE A 89 1.80 -19.33 -2.56
CA ILE A 89 2.33 -18.52 -3.65
C ILE A 89 3.14 -19.40 -4.62
N TRP A 90 2.55 -19.73 -5.77
CA TRP A 90 3.19 -20.55 -6.80
C TRP A 90 4.34 -19.88 -7.56
N ASN A 91 4.25 -18.58 -7.87
CA ASN A 91 5.27 -17.87 -8.64
C ASN A 91 5.17 -16.35 -8.41
N GLN A 92 6.11 -15.60 -9.00
CA GLN A 92 6.18 -14.14 -8.86
C GLN A 92 4.93 -13.44 -9.43
N TYR A 93 4.38 -13.91 -10.55
CA TYR A 93 3.17 -13.32 -11.13
C TYR A 93 1.99 -13.47 -10.17
N HIS A 94 1.83 -14.65 -9.57
CA HIS A 94 0.79 -14.90 -8.57
C HIS A 94 0.98 -14.01 -7.33
N LEU A 95 2.22 -13.84 -6.85
CA LEU A 95 2.52 -12.93 -5.75
C LEU A 95 2.10 -11.48 -6.07
N LEU A 96 2.49 -10.98 -7.23
CA LEU A 96 2.18 -9.60 -7.63
C LEU A 96 0.67 -9.40 -7.81
N HIS A 97 -0.03 -10.39 -8.37
CA HIS A 97 -1.49 -10.38 -8.46
C HIS A 97 -2.13 -10.34 -7.07
N ALA A 98 -1.71 -11.23 -6.16
CA ALA A 98 -2.23 -11.29 -4.80
C ALA A 98 -2.01 -9.98 -4.02
N LEU A 99 -0.82 -9.37 -4.15
CA LEU A 99 -0.52 -8.07 -3.54
C LEU A 99 -1.37 -6.93 -4.11
N ARG A 100 -1.61 -6.90 -5.42
CA ARG A 100 -2.50 -5.92 -6.07
C ARG A 100 -3.94 -6.06 -5.58
N GLU A 101 -4.46 -7.29 -5.52
CA GLU A 101 -5.80 -7.55 -4.99
C GLU A 101 -5.92 -7.11 -3.53
N PHE A 102 -4.88 -7.35 -2.72
CA PHE A 102 -4.84 -6.91 -1.33
C PHE A 102 -4.80 -5.38 -1.21
N GLU A 103 -3.99 -4.69 -2.01
CA GLU A 103 -3.94 -3.21 -2.01
C GLU A 103 -5.30 -2.60 -2.38
N GLN A 104 -5.94 -3.12 -3.43
CA GLN A 104 -7.26 -2.70 -3.89
C GLN A 104 -8.37 -3.02 -2.89
N PHE A 105 -8.11 -3.87 -1.90
CA PHE A 105 -9.01 -4.13 -0.78
C PHE A 105 -8.67 -3.28 0.46
N TYR A 106 -7.39 -3.13 0.77
CA TYR A 106 -6.91 -2.54 2.03
C TYR A 106 -7.27 -1.06 2.17
N ASN A 107 -7.07 -0.27 1.11
CA ASN A 107 -7.33 1.16 1.14
C ASN A 107 -8.82 1.53 0.93
N PRO A 108 -9.56 0.86 0.01
CA PRO A 108 -10.94 1.25 -0.27
C PRO A 108 -11.99 0.52 0.59
N HIS A 109 -11.68 -0.65 1.17
CA HIS A 109 -12.70 -1.51 1.79
C HIS A 109 -12.45 -1.86 3.24
N ARG A 110 -11.19 -2.10 3.62
CA ARG A 110 -10.87 -2.46 5.00
C ARG A 110 -11.16 -1.26 5.93
N PRO A 111 -11.91 -1.46 7.03
CA PRO A 111 -12.07 -0.42 8.05
C PRO A 111 -10.80 -0.32 8.90
N HIS A 112 -10.42 0.90 9.27
CA HIS A 112 -9.21 1.17 10.05
C HIS A 112 -9.56 1.87 11.35
N GLN A 113 -9.29 1.20 12.48
CA GLN A 113 -9.60 1.74 13.82
C GLN A 113 -8.93 3.09 14.10
N GLY A 114 -7.73 3.32 13.54
CA GLY A 114 -6.99 4.58 13.69
C GLY A 114 -7.65 5.79 13.03
N ILE A 115 -8.65 5.58 12.17
CA ILE A 115 -9.44 6.63 11.50
C ILE A 115 -10.94 6.42 11.73
N ALA A 116 -11.32 6.11 12.97
CA ALA A 116 -12.73 5.91 13.38
C ALA A 116 -13.47 4.80 12.59
N ASN A 117 -12.77 3.74 12.18
CA ASN A 117 -13.28 2.68 11.31
C ASN A 117 -13.71 3.15 9.91
N ALA A 118 -13.28 4.35 9.50
CA ALA A 118 -13.35 4.77 8.11
C ALA A 118 -12.38 3.95 7.24
N ARG A 119 -12.50 4.14 5.93
CA ARG A 119 -11.62 3.55 4.92
C ARG A 119 -10.75 4.68 4.37
N PRO A 120 -9.43 4.50 4.17
CA PRO A 120 -8.53 5.58 3.77
C PRO A 120 -9.01 6.39 2.56
N LEU A 121 -9.63 5.72 1.59
CA LEU A 121 -10.14 6.35 0.37
C LEU A 121 -11.66 6.61 0.37
N HIS A 122 -12.37 6.20 1.44
CA HIS A 122 -13.81 6.42 1.57
C HIS A 122 -14.16 6.88 2.99
N PRO A 123 -14.51 8.16 3.19
CA PRO A 123 -14.95 8.65 4.49
C PRO A 123 -16.23 7.92 4.93
N LEU A 124 -16.51 7.98 6.23
CA LEU A 124 -17.74 7.40 6.76
C LEU A 124 -18.96 8.05 6.10
N PRO A 125 -19.93 7.26 5.61
CA PRO A 125 -21.19 7.80 5.16
C PRO A 125 -21.98 8.41 6.33
N ALA A 126 -22.94 9.28 6.01
CA ALA A 126 -23.85 9.80 7.03
C ALA A 126 -24.58 8.64 7.73
N PRO A 127 -24.73 8.68 9.07
CA PRO A 127 -25.47 7.65 9.79
C PRO A 127 -26.90 7.53 9.26
N ILE A 128 -27.35 6.29 9.06
CA ILE A 128 -28.76 6.01 8.75
C ILE A 128 -29.51 6.02 10.09
N THR A 129 -30.37 7.02 10.29
CA THR A 129 -31.18 7.17 11.52
C THR A 129 -32.60 6.63 11.36
N ASP A 130 -32.99 6.29 10.14
CA ASP A 130 -34.31 5.78 9.79
C ASP A 130 -34.33 4.24 9.91
N PRO A 131 -35.11 3.66 10.85
CA PRO A 131 -35.17 2.22 11.06
C PRO A 131 -35.67 1.45 9.83
N ASP A 132 -36.58 2.03 9.05
CA ASP A 132 -37.15 1.36 7.87
C ASP A 132 -36.07 1.21 6.80
N LYS A 133 -35.27 2.27 6.59
CA LYS A 133 -34.10 2.20 5.69
C LYS A 133 -33.07 1.17 6.16
N LEU A 134 -32.85 1.06 7.47
CA LEU A 134 -31.91 0.07 8.01
C LEU A 134 -32.37 -1.37 7.72
N THR A 135 -33.68 -1.62 7.83
CA THR A 135 -34.29 -2.94 7.61
C THR A 135 -34.23 -3.36 6.13
N HIS A 136 -34.18 -2.39 5.21
CA HIS A 136 -34.17 -2.62 3.77
C HIS A 136 -32.79 -2.44 3.10
N LEU A 137 -31.70 -2.46 3.86
CA LEU A 137 -30.34 -2.42 3.30
C LEU A 137 -30.07 -3.67 2.47
N ASP A 138 -29.85 -3.52 1.16
CA ASP A 138 -29.34 -4.61 0.31
C ASP A 138 -27.80 -4.61 0.40
N ILE A 139 -27.25 -5.53 1.19
CA ILE A 139 -25.80 -5.69 1.35
C ILE A 139 -25.34 -6.91 0.56
N ARG A 140 -24.49 -6.68 -0.43
CA ARG A 140 -23.84 -7.74 -1.21
C ARG A 140 -22.42 -7.98 -0.73
N ARG A 141 -22.10 -9.26 -0.56
CA ARG A 141 -20.74 -9.73 -0.32
C ARG A 141 -20.06 -10.05 -1.66
N CYS A 142 -18.88 -9.50 -1.86
CA CYS A 142 -17.99 -9.83 -2.97
C CYS A 142 -16.73 -10.48 -2.42
N ASP A 143 -16.48 -11.73 -2.84
CA ASP A 143 -15.27 -12.45 -2.45
C ASP A 143 -14.13 -12.16 -3.44
N ARG A 144 -12.95 -11.85 -2.90
CA ARG A 144 -11.71 -11.68 -3.68
C ARG A 144 -10.67 -12.71 -3.26
N LEU A 145 -9.77 -13.00 -4.18
CA LEU A 145 -8.66 -13.94 -4.00
C LEU A 145 -9.11 -15.30 -3.41
N GLY A 146 -10.08 -15.94 -4.07
CA GLY A 146 -10.57 -17.26 -3.65
C GLY A 146 -11.22 -17.26 -2.26
N SER A 147 -12.03 -16.23 -1.98
CA SER A 147 -12.71 -15.98 -0.69
C SER A 147 -11.81 -15.73 0.51
N LEU A 148 -10.54 -15.37 0.29
CA LEU A 148 -9.66 -14.93 1.38
C LEU A 148 -10.01 -13.52 1.86
N LEU A 149 -10.42 -12.64 0.95
CA LEU A 149 -10.80 -11.27 1.23
C LEU A 149 -12.31 -11.11 0.99
N HIS A 150 -12.98 -10.50 1.96
CA HIS A 150 -14.42 -10.28 1.90
C HIS A 150 -14.74 -8.80 1.85
N GLU A 151 -15.44 -8.42 0.80
CA GLU A 151 -15.87 -7.06 0.60
C GLU A 151 -17.39 -6.96 0.72
N TYR A 152 -17.89 -5.90 1.37
CA TYR A 152 -19.32 -5.68 1.54
C TYR A 152 -19.70 -4.32 0.95
N ARG A 153 -20.65 -4.32 0.01
CA ARG A 153 -21.20 -3.12 -0.64
C ARG A 153 -22.70 -3.06 -0.45
N HIS A 154 -23.23 -1.85 -0.37
CA HIS A 154 -24.66 -1.65 -0.58
C HIS A 154 -24.95 -1.83 -2.08
N ALA A 155 -25.86 -2.72 -2.43
CA ALA A 155 -26.42 -2.78 -3.76
C ALA A 155 -27.53 -1.73 -3.84
N ALA A 156 -27.24 -0.65 -4.55
CA ALA A 156 -28.26 0.34 -4.89
C ALA A 156 -29.30 -0.28 -5.84
#